data_AF-A0A9X1ZUI1-F1
#
_entry.id   AF-A0A9X1ZUI1-F1
#
_cell.length_a   1.000
_cell.length_b   1.000
_cell.length_c   1.000
_cell.angle_alpha   90.00
_cell.angle_beta   90.00
_cell.angle_gamma   90.00
#
_symmetry.space_group_name_H-M   'P 1'
#
loop_
_entity.id
_entity.type
_entity.pdbx_description
1 polymer ?
#
loop_
_entity_poly.entity_id
_entity_poly.type
_entity_poly.pdbx_seq_one_letter_code
_entity_poly.pdbx_strand_id
1 'polypeptide(L)'
;MSPNALCPCNSQLSYADCCQTLHSSSNMATTAEQLMRSRYCAFVVEDYRYLIDTHYKDFLHGLTQAQLAQNNPQWLSLEVIEHQLLSANPTVKNRIAFNHNYPDLPQAMVIFKAWYKTDKSVDVIYEASHFVFESNRWFYTYGEQMDCPLPTRNEACICLSGKKFKQCCGR
;
A
#
# COMPACT_ATOMS: atom_id res chain seq x y z
N MET A 1 -9.38 -12.78 8.29
CA MET A 1 -8.18 -13.53 7.85
C MET A 1 -7.73 -14.45 8.98
N SER A 2 -7.28 -15.69 8.69
CA SER A 2 -6.69 -16.55 9.72
C SER A 2 -5.28 -16.06 10.08
N PRO A 3 -4.89 -16.01 11.37
CA PRO A 3 -3.54 -15.61 11.79
C PRO A 3 -2.43 -16.43 11.11
N ASN A 4 -2.68 -17.73 10.89
CA ASN A 4 -1.72 -18.66 10.29
C ASN A 4 -1.77 -18.68 8.74
N ALA A 5 -2.72 -17.97 8.12
CA ALA A 5 -2.73 -17.84 6.66
C ALA A 5 -1.58 -16.95 6.20
N LEU A 6 -1.11 -17.14 4.96
CA LEU A 6 -0.11 -16.26 4.37
C LEU A 6 -0.62 -14.81 4.33
N CYS A 7 0.27 -13.88 4.62
CA CYS A 7 -0.05 -12.47 4.63
C CYS A 7 -0.36 -11.97 3.21
N PRO A 8 -1.47 -11.22 3.00
CA PRO A 8 -1.84 -10.70 1.67
C PRO A 8 -0.79 -9.80 1.03
N CYS A 9 0.08 -9.16 1.82
CA CYS A 9 1.13 -8.29 1.29
C CYS A 9 2.25 -9.04 0.55
N ASN A 10 2.12 -10.35 0.37
CA ASN A 10 3.03 -11.21 -0.40
C ASN A 10 4.44 -11.34 0.21
N SER A 11 4.57 -11.16 1.53
CA SER A 11 5.85 -11.29 2.27
C SER A 11 6.32 -12.73 2.49
N GLN A 12 5.51 -13.73 2.12
CA GLN A 12 5.69 -15.16 2.42
C GLN A 12 5.63 -15.53 3.91
N LEU A 13 5.37 -14.56 4.80
CA LEU A 13 5.14 -14.80 6.22
C LEU A 13 3.65 -15.05 6.49
N SER A 14 3.33 -15.60 7.67
CA SER A 14 1.96 -15.64 8.17
C SER A 14 1.42 -14.23 8.40
N TYR A 15 0.10 -14.04 8.41
CA TYR A 15 -0.50 -12.75 8.75
C TYR A 15 -0.10 -12.31 10.16
N ALA A 16 -0.08 -13.26 11.12
CA ALA A 16 0.31 -13.03 12.51
C ALA A 16 1.74 -12.51 12.67
N ASP A 17 2.67 -13.06 11.91
CA ASP A 17 4.10 -12.70 11.98
C ASP A 17 4.46 -11.53 11.06
N CYS A 18 3.48 -10.98 10.34
CA CYS A 18 3.66 -9.90 9.38
C CYS A 18 2.79 -8.69 9.73
N CYS A 19 1.78 -8.37 8.92
CA CYS A 19 1.01 -7.14 9.05
C CYS A 19 0.13 -7.09 10.30
N GLN A 20 -0.27 -8.23 10.88
CA GLN A 20 -1.05 -8.22 12.12
C GLN A 20 -0.30 -7.58 13.29
N THR A 21 1.03 -7.71 13.35
CA THR A 21 1.85 -7.08 14.40
C THR A 21 1.77 -5.55 14.37
N LEU A 22 1.59 -4.97 13.17
CA LEU A 22 1.42 -3.53 12.95
C LEU A 22 -0.02 -3.10 13.22
N HIS A 23 -1.01 -3.87 12.75
CA HIS A 23 -2.43 -3.58 12.98
C HIS A 23 -2.78 -3.61 14.47
N SER A 24 -2.18 -4.53 15.22
CA SER A 24 -2.37 -4.65 16.68
C SER A 24 -1.62 -3.58 17.48
N SER A 25 -0.88 -2.68 16.82
CA SER A 25 -0.01 -1.67 17.44
C SER A 25 1.09 -2.23 18.36
N SER A 26 1.41 -3.52 18.24
CA SER A 26 2.52 -4.15 18.98
C SER A 26 3.87 -3.68 18.46
N ASN A 27 3.96 -3.39 17.16
CA ASN A 27 5.14 -2.86 16.48
C ASN A 27 4.76 -1.64 15.63
N MET A 28 5.74 -0.79 15.36
CA MET A 28 5.64 0.27 14.36
C MET A 28 6.36 -0.14 13.08
N ALA A 29 5.89 0.35 11.93
CA ALA A 29 6.57 0.12 10.67
C ALA A 29 7.95 0.79 10.69
N THR A 30 9.00 0.02 10.37
CA THR A 30 10.39 0.51 10.34
C THR A 30 10.74 1.17 9.02
N THR A 31 10.02 0.85 7.95
CA THR A 31 10.17 1.46 6.62
C THR A 31 8.82 1.89 6.05
N ALA A 32 8.85 2.83 5.10
CA ALA A 32 7.67 3.23 4.35
C ALA A 32 7.07 2.06 3.56
N GLU A 33 7.89 1.19 2.97
CA GLU A 33 7.41 -0.04 2.33
C GLU A 33 6.64 -0.95 3.29
N GLN A 34 7.15 -1.15 4.51
CA GLN A 34 6.46 -1.97 5.50
C GLN A 34 5.11 -1.35 5.90
N LEU A 35 5.05 -0.02 5.99
CA LEU A 35 3.80 0.69 6.20
C LEU A 35 2.85 0.52 5.01
N MET A 36 3.34 0.69 3.78
CA MET A 36 2.55 0.53 2.55
C MET A 36 1.93 -0.87 2.47
N ARG A 37 2.74 -1.91 2.72
CA ARG A 37 2.30 -3.31 2.75
C ARG A 37 1.23 -3.58 3.82
N SER A 38 1.40 -3.04 5.02
CA SER A 38 0.39 -3.19 6.08
C SER A 38 -0.88 -2.42 5.77
N ARG A 39 -0.80 -1.20 5.22
CA ARG A 39 -1.99 -0.48 4.75
C ARG A 39 -2.76 -1.27 3.70
N TYR A 40 -2.10 -1.88 2.72
CA TYR A 40 -2.76 -2.82 1.79
C TYR A 40 -3.49 -3.95 2.54
N CYS A 41 -2.82 -4.62 3.48
CA CYS A 41 -3.46 -5.67 4.27
C CYS A 41 -4.64 -5.16 5.10
N ALA A 42 -4.59 -3.93 5.61
CA ALA A 42 -5.68 -3.32 6.35
C ALA A 42 -6.94 -3.14 5.47
N PHE A 43 -6.78 -2.78 4.19
CA PHE A 43 -7.91 -2.83 3.24
C PHE A 43 -8.46 -4.26 3.07
N VAL A 44 -7.58 -5.26 2.94
CA VAL A 44 -7.97 -6.68 2.76
C VAL A 44 -8.76 -7.21 3.97
N VAL A 45 -8.39 -6.81 5.19
CA VAL A 45 -9.04 -7.27 6.43
C VAL A 45 -10.04 -6.27 7.01
N GLU A 46 -10.34 -5.19 6.27
CA GLU A 46 -11.29 -4.14 6.64
C GLU A 46 -10.95 -3.40 7.95
N ASP A 47 -9.65 -3.30 8.27
CA ASP A 47 -9.15 -2.48 9.39
C ASP A 47 -8.99 -1.01 8.97
N TYR A 48 -10.13 -0.35 8.72
CA TYR A 48 -10.15 1.04 8.30
C TYR A 48 -9.64 2.00 9.37
N ARG A 49 -9.70 1.60 10.65
CA ARG A 49 -9.09 2.38 11.73
C ARG A 49 -7.58 2.50 11.51
N TYR A 50 -6.89 1.40 11.25
CA TYR A 50 -5.45 1.42 10.99
C TYR A 50 -5.08 2.35 9.83
N LEU A 51 -5.91 2.37 8.77
CA LEU A 51 -5.70 3.26 7.63
C LEU A 51 -5.79 4.74 8.00
N ILE A 52 -6.75 5.12 8.85
CA ILE A 52 -6.86 6.50 9.36
C ILE A 52 -5.68 6.82 10.29
N ASP A 53 -5.36 5.91 11.23
CA ASP A 53 -4.30 6.10 12.23
C ASP A 53 -2.89 6.19 11.61
N THR A 54 -2.73 5.73 10.36
CA THR A 54 -1.46 5.78 9.60
C THR A 54 -1.48 6.76 8.44
N HIS A 55 -2.54 7.57 8.31
CA HIS A 55 -2.61 8.67 7.36
C HIS A 55 -2.14 9.95 8.04
N TYR A 56 -1.32 10.74 7.35
CA TYR A 56 -0.83 11.99 7.89
C TYR A 56 -1.99 12.99 8.00
N LYS A 57 -2.16 13.59 9.18
CA LYS A 57 -3.31 14.47 9.52
C LYS A 57 -3.60 15.54 8.47
N ASP A 58 -2.56 16.16 7.90
CA ASP A 58 -2.70 17.28 6.98
C ASP A 58 -3.07 16.82 5.55
N PHE A 59 -2.98 15.52 5.27
CA PHE A 59 -3.40 14.87 4.02
C PHE A 59 -4.68 14.05 4.18
N LEU A 60 -5.26 13.99 5.38
CA LEU A 60 -6.46 13.19 5.63
C LEU A 60 -7.69 13.79 4.94
N HIS A 61 -7.74 15.12 4.79
CA HIS A 61 -8.81 15.85 4.11
C HIS A 61 -10.24 15.42 4.51
N GLY A 62 -10.43 15.08 5.78
CA GLY A 62 -11.73 14.65 6.33
C GLY A 62 -12.14 13.22 5.98
N LEU A 63 -11.24 12.39 5.45
CA LEU A 63 -11.46 10.97 5.20
C LEU A 63 -11.82 10.24 6.50
N THR A 64 -12.88 9.44 6.46
CA THR A 64 -13.41 8.67 7.60
C THR A 64 -13.40 7.18 7.32
N GLN A 65 -13.46 6.36 8.38
CA GLN A 65 -13.62 4.90 8.27
C GLN A 65 -14.87 4.52 7.47
N ALA A 66 -15.98 5.25 7.65
CA ALA A 66 -17.22 5.00 6.95
C ALA A 66 -17.10 5.23 5.44
N GLN A 67 -16.32 6.23 5.01
CA GLN A 67 -16.02 6.45 3.59
C GLN A 67 -15.13 5.34 3.02
N LEU A 68 -14.11 4.91 3.77
CA LEU A 68 -13.21 3.82 3.36
C LEU A 68 -13.93 2.46 3.26
N ALA A 69 -14.95 2.23 4.09
CA ALA A 69 -15.76 1.02 4.05
C ALA A 69 -16.71 0.95 2.85
N GLN A 70 -16.89 2.06 2.11
CA GLN A 70 -17.73 2.04 0.91
C GLN A 70 -17.00 1.34 -0.22
N ASN A 71 -17.70 0.42 -0.88
CA ASN A 71 -17.23 -0.26 -2.10
C ASN A 71 -15.92 -1.05 -1.93
N ASN A 72 -15.71 -1.70 -0.78
CA ASN A 72 -14.52 -2.53 -0.56
C ASN A 72 -14.44 -3.64 -1.64
N PRO A 73 -13.47 -3.60 -2.56
CA PRO A 73 -13.38 -4.58 -3.61
C PRO A 73 -12.76 -5.88 -3.11
N GLN A 74 -12.82 -6.92 -3.93
CA GLN A 74 -12.02 -8.12 -3.70
C GLN A 74 -10.56 -7.83 -4.08
N TRP A 75 -9.72 -7.58 -3.09
CA TRP A 75 -8.27 -7.47 -3.27
C TRP A 75 -7.66 -8.82 -3.71
N LEU A 76 -6.86 -8.79 -4.78
CA LEU A 76 -6.33 -10.00 -5.42
C LEU A 76 -4.85 -10.22 -5.11
N SER A 77 -4.03 -9.17 -5.22
CA SER A 77 -2.58 -9.27 -4.98
C SER A 77 -1.94 -7.90 -4.77
N LEU A 78 -0.73 -7.93 -4.21
CA LEU A 78 0.15 -6.77 -4.07
C LEU A 78 1.52 -7.10 -4.67
N GLU A 79 2.02 -6.18 -5.49
CA GLU A 79 3.38 -6.17 -6.02
C GLU A 79 4.02 -4.82 -5.67
N VAL A 80 5.07 -4.82 -4.85
CA VAL A 80 5.91 -3.63 -4.62
C VAL A 80 7.01 -3.64 -5.67
N ILE A 81 7.12 -2.56 -6.41
CA ILE A 81 8.05 -2.38 -7.53
C ILE A 81 9.30 -1.65 -7.07
N GLU A 82 9.13 -0.58 -6.29
CA GLU A 82 10.24 0.24 -5.83
C GLU A 82 9.95 0.82 -4.43
N HIS A 83 10.99 0.93 -3.62
CA HIS A 83 10.96 1.68 -2.37
C HIS A 83 12.23 2.53 -2.29
N GLN A 84 12.05 3.84 -2.11
CA GLN A 84 13.15 4.80 -2.09
C GLN A 84 13.03 5.70 -0.86
N LEU A 85 14.09 5.75 -0.06
CA LEU A 85 14.23 6.75 1.00
C LEU A 85 14.71 8.07 0.38
N LEU A 86 13.97 9.14 0.65
CA LEU A 86 14.22 10.48 0.15
C LEU A 86 14.81 11.28 1.32
N SER A 87 16.14 11.38 1.31
CA SER A 87 16.90 11.86 2.46
C SER A 87 16.62 13.35 2.77
N ALA A 88 16.40 13.64 4.06
CA ALA A 88 16.43 14.97 4.65
C ALA A 88 17.87 15.46 4.94
N ASN A 89 18.87 15.11 4.11
CA ASN A 89 20.26 15.51 4.37
C ASN A 89 20.47 16.99 4.00
N PRO A 90 20.82 17.89 4.95
CA PRO A 90 20.89 19.32 4.69
C PRO A 90 22.00 19.73 3.69
N THR A 91 22.95 18.84 3.41
CA THR A 91 24.18 19.09 2.64
C THR A 91 24.08 18.77 1.14
N VAL A 92 23.00 18.14 0.66
CA VAL A 92 22.86 17.77 -0.76
C VAL A 92 22.11 18.87 -1.52
N LYS A 93 22.82 19.54 -2.44
CA LYS A 93 22.33 20.67 -3.25
C LYS A 93 21.20 20.34 -4.25
N ASN A 94 20.87 19.05 -4.42
CA ASN A 94 19.77 18.59 -5.25
C ASN A 94 18.74 17.89 -4.37
N ARG A 95 17.98 18.67 -3.60
CA ARG A 95 16.80 18.19 -2.88
C ARG A 95 15.70 17.91 -3.90
N ILE A 96 15.17 16.69 -3.91
CA ILE A 96 13.83 16.44 -4.44
C ILE A 96 12.97 16.10 -3.23
N ALA A 97 12.56 17.14 -2.48
CA ALA A 97 11.44 16.99 -1.56
C ALA A 97 10.18 17.04 -2.42
N PHE A 98 9.42 15.95 -2.49
CA PHE A 98 8.17 15.94 -3.26
C PHE A 98 7.11 16.80 -2.56
N ASN A 99 7.16 16.86 -1.22
CA ASN A 99 6.32 17.73 -0.43
C ASN A 99 7.11 18.93 0.13
N HIS A 100 6.85 20.11 -0.44
CA HIS A 100 7.44 21.39 0.00
C HIS A 100 6.93 21.85 1.37
N ASN A 101 5.86 21.26 1.90
CA ASN A 101 5.26 21.66 3.18
C ASN A 101 6.00 21.06 4.39
N TYR A 102 6.76 19.97 4.23
CA TYR A 102 7.55 19.35 5.32
C TYR A 102 8.97 18.99 4.86
N PRO A 103 9.78 20.00 4.46
CA PRO A 103 11.08 19.77 3.83
C PRO A 103 12.13 19.17 4.77
N ASP A 104 11.89 19.20 6.09
CA ASP A 104 12.82 18.75 7.11
C ASP A 104 12.47 17.36 7.67
N LEU A 105 11.29 16.82 7.36
CA LEU A 105 10.94 15.46 7.74
C LEU A 105 11.57 14.46 6.75
N PRO A 106 12.10 13.32 7.22
CA PRO A 106 12.47 12.23 6.32
C PRO A 106 11.26 11.79 5.49
N GLN A 107 11.48 11.62 4.19
CA GLN A 107 10.45 11.23 3.25
C GLN A 107 10.83 9.91 2.58
N ALA A 108 9.84 9.20 2.05
CA ALA A 108 10.06 8.02 1.24
C ALA A 108 8.93 7.87 0.23
N MET A 109 9.23 7.16 -0.84
CA MET A 109 8.28 6.79 -1.89
C MET A 109 8.23 5.27 -1.99
N VAL A 110 7.03 4.74 -2.27
CA VAL A 110 6.81 3.33 -2.59
C VAL A 110 5.97 3.25 -3.85
N ILE A 111 6.50 2.63 -4.90
CA ILE A 111 5.77 2.33 -6.13
C ILE A 111 5.26 0.90 -6.06
N PHE A 112 3.97 0.70 -6.30
CA PHE A 112 3.36 -0.63 -6.20
C PHE A 112 2.15 -0.78 -7.13
N LYS A 113 1.76 -2.03 -7.37
CA LYS A 113 0.49 -2.43 -7.98
C LYS A 113 -0.34 -3.22 -6.98
N ALA A 114 -1.54 -2.74 -6.68
CA ALA A 114 -2.55 -3.47 -5.91
C ALA A 114 -3.72 -3.82 -6.83
N TRP A 115 -3.80 -5.09 -7.21
CA TRP A 115 -4.86 -5.58 -8.08
C TRP A 115 -6.12 -5.90 -7.27
N TYR A 116 -7.28 -5.51 -7.80
CA TYR A 116 -8.55 -5.74 -7.16
C TYR A 116 -9.65 -6.04 -8.18
N LYS A 117 -10.71 -6.69 -7.72
CA LYS A 117 -11.89 -7.02 -8.52
C LYS A 117 -13.13 -6.41 -7.90
N THR A 118 -13.92 -5.74 -8.73
CA THR A 118 -15.28 -5.32 -8.44
C THR A 118 -16.27 -6.28 -9.11
N ASP A 119 -17.56 -6.10 -8.86
CA ASP A 119 -18.61 -6.85 -9.57
C ASP A 119 -18.58 -6.62 -11.10
N LYS A 120 -18.01 -5.51 -11.56
CA LYS A 120 -18.02 -5.08 -12.97
C LYS A 120 -16.73 -5.37 -13.71
N SER A 121 -15.59 -5.24 -13.03
CA SER A 121 -14.27 -5.26 -13.67
C SER A 121 -13.17 -5.68 -12.72
N VAL A 122 -12.03 -6.03 -13.33
CA VAL A 122 -10.76 -6.13 -12.62
C VAL A 122 -9.95 -4.89 -12.96
N ASP A 123 -9.32 -4.31 -11.95
CA ASP A 123 -8.58 -3.06 -12.06
C ASP A 123 -7.37 -3.06 -11.11
N VAL A 124 -6.57 -2.01 -11.16
CA VAL A 124 -5.32 -1.87 -10.40
C VAL A 124 -5.16 -0.46 -9.85
N ILE A 125 -4.72 -0.40 -8.60
CA ILE A 125 -4.07 0.81 -8.09
C ILE A 125 -2.60 0.66 -8.43
N TYR A 126 -2.15 1.35 -9.48
CA TYR A 126 -0.74 1.49 -9.82
C TYR A 126 -0.34 2.93 -9.51
N GLU A 127 0.47 3.12 -8.47
CA GLU A 127 0.80 4.47 -8.02
C GLU A 127 2.17 4.56 -7.36
N ALA A 128 2.68 5.79 -7.31
CA ALA A 128 3.77 6.20 -6.44
C ALA A 128 3.18 6.82 -5.17
N SER A 129 3.19 6.06 -4.08
CA SER A 129 2.72 6.49 -2.76
C SER A 129 3.85 7.20 -2.01
N HIS A 130 3.56 8.34 -1.40
CA HIS A 130 4.50 9.14 -0.62
C HIS A 130 4.26 9.01 0.88
N PHE A 131 5.35 9.07 1.64
CA PHE A 131 5.36 8.88 3.08
C PHE A 131 6.28 9.89 3.76
N VAL A 132 5.90 10.30 4.96
CA VAL A 132 6.72 11.12 5.87
C VAL A 132 6.98 10.36 7.16
N PHE A 133 8.15 10.57 7.75
CA PHE A 133 8.50 10.05 9.06
C PHE A 133 8.44 11.18 10.10
N GLU A 134 7.54 11.05 11.06
CA GLU A 134 7.38 12.02 12.15
C GLU A 134 7.16 11.27 13.47
N SER A 135 7.72 11.78 14.57
CA SER A 135 7.50 11.22 15.91
C SER A 135 7.75 9.70 16.00
N ASN A 136 8.85 9.25 15.37
CA ASN A 136 9.27 7.84 15.31
C ASN A 136 8.29 6.90 14.58
N ARG A 137 7.48 7.43 13.65
CA ARG A 137 6.50 6.65 12.89
C ARG A 137 6.39 7.16 11.45
N TRP A 138 6.19 6.23 10.52
CA TRP A 138 5.83 6.54 9.13
C TRP A 138 4.34 6.85 9.01
N PHE A 139 4.00 7.81 8.14
CA PHE A 139 2.63 8.14 7.76
C PHE A 139 2.51 8.24 6.25
N TYR A 140 1.40 7.75 5.71
CA TYR A 140 1.02 7.96 4.31
C TYR A 140 0.54 9.40 4.10
N THR A 141 0.93 10.04 3.00
CA THR A 141 0.46 11.37 2.63
C THR A 141 -0.49 11.31 1.43
N TYR A 142 0.05 11.12 0.23
CA TYR A 142 -0.69 11.08 -1.03
C TYR A 142 -0.05 10.08 -1.99
N GLY A 143 -0.79 9.75 -3.06
CA GLY A 143 -0.34 8.85 -4.12
C GLY A 143 -0.56 9.49 -5.50
N GLU A 144 0.39 9.26 -6.40
CA GLU A 144 0.31 9.69 -7.80
C GLU A 144 -0.04 8.48 -8.66
N GLN A 145 -1.25 8.45 -9.23
CA GLN A 145 -1.68 7.35 -10.08
C GLN A 145 -0.93 7.32 -11.41
N MET A 146 -0.68 6.10 -11.87
CA MET A 146 -0.03 5.76 -13.12
C MET A 146 -0.88 4.78 -13.91
N ASP A 147 -0.75 4.81 -15.23
CA ASP A 147 -1.47 3.88 -16.10
C ASP A 147 -0.83 2.49 -16.09
N CYS A 148 -1.64 1.46 -15.86
CA CYS A 148 -1.23 0.07 -16.01
C CYS A 148 -2.29 -0.69 -16.83
N PRO A 149 -1.99 -1.10 -18.07
CA PRO A 149 -2.92 -1.91 -18.84
C PRO A 149 -3.11 -3.28 -18.19
N LEU A 150 -4.28 -3.89 -18.42
CA LEU A 150 -4.53 -5.28 -18.02
C LEU A 150 -3.56 -6.23 -18.74
N PRO A 151 -3.18 -7.35 -18.10
CA PRO A 151 -2.40 -8.37 -18.76
C PRO A 151 -3.09 -8.91 -20.01
N THR A 152 -2.30 -9.30 -21.00
CA THR A 152 -2.81 -9.97 -22.19
C THR A 152 -3.35 -11.37 -21.84
N ARG A 153 -4.23 -11.91 -22.69
CA ARG A 153 -4.94 -13.19 -22.45
C ARG A 153 -4.03 -14.36 -22.03
N ASN A 154 -2.78 -14.40 -22.49
CA ASN A 154 -1.86 -15.51 -22.27
C ASN A 154 -0.79 -15.25 -21.20
N GLU A 155 -0.71 -14.03 -20.66
CA GLU A 155 0.21 -13.69 -19.57
C GLU A 155 -0.22 -14.32 -18.25
N ALA A 156 0.69 -14.31 -17.27
CA ALA A 156 0.42 -14.77 -15.92
C ALA A 156 -0.74 -13.98 -15.30
N CYS A 157 -1.59 -14.67 -14.54
CA CYS A 157 -2.73 -14.04 -13.90
C CYS A 157 -2.29 -13.19 -12.70
N ILE A 158 -2.83 -11.98 -12.61
CA ILE A 158 -2.61 -10.96 -11.56
C ILE A 158 -2.89 -11.42 -10.14
N CYS A 159 -3.76 -12.42 -9.93
CA CYS A 159 -3.99 -12.99 -8.59
C CYS A 159 -2.89 -13.97 -8.12
N LEU A 160 -1.80 -14.11 -8.90
CA LEU A 160 -0.66 -14.98 -8.58
C LEU A 160 -1.00 -16.47 -8.45
N SER A 161 -2.12 -16.91 -9.03
CA SER A 161 -2.56 -18.32 -9.00
C SER A 161 -1.69 -19.30 -9.82
N GLY A 162 -0.68 -18.81 -10.54
CA GLY A 162 0.13 -19.60 -11.48
C GLY A 162 -0.56 -19.92 -12.81
N LYS A 163 -1.82 -19.51 -13.01
CA LYS A 163 -2.58 -19.72 -14.26
C LYS A 163 -2.39 -18.56 -15.23
N LYS A 164 -2.72 -18.76 -16.52
CA LYS A 164 -2.83 -17.67 -17.50
C LYS A 164 -4.05 -16.78 -17.20
N PHE A 165 -3.99 -15.51 -17.55
CA PHE A 165 -5.03 -14.53 -17.25
C PHE A 165 -6.42 -14.96 -17.74
N LYS A 166 -6.55 -15.38 -19.02
CA LYS A 166 -7.81 -15.88 -19.59
C LYS A 166 -8.38 -17.14 -18.88
N GLN A 167 -7.54 -17.87 -18.15
CA GLN A 167 -7.93 -19.10 -17.46
C GLN A 167 -8.31 -18.84 -15.99
N CYS A 168 -8.21 -17.59 -15.52
CA CYS A 168 -8.43 -17.20 -14.14
C CYS A 168 -9.18 -15.86 -14.05
N CYS A 169 -8.53 -14.74 -13.71
CA CYS A 169 -9.20 -13.45 -13.48
C CYS A 169 -9.73 -12.77 -14.75
N GLY A 170 -9.22 -13.12 -15.93
CA GLY A 170 -9.68 -12.58 -17.22
C GLY A 170 -10.84 -13.36 -17.84
N ARG A 171 -11.59 -14.10 -17.03
CA ARG A 171 -12.84 -14.77 -17.44
C ARG A 171 -14.02 -13.83 -17.36
#